data_AF-A0A519V6U0-F1
#
_entry.id   AF-A0A519V6U0-F1
#
_cell.length_a   1.000
_cell.length_b   1.000
_cell.length_c   1.000
_cell.angle_alpha   90.00
_cell.angle_beta   90.00
_cell.angle_gamma   90.00
#
_symmetry.space_group_name_H-M   'P 1'
#
loop_
_entity.id
_entity.type
_entity.pdbx_description
1 polymer ?
#
loop_
_entity_poly.entity_id
_entity_poly.type
_entity_poly.pdbx_seq_one_letter_code
_entity_poly.pdbx_strand_id
1 'polypeptide(L)'
;MGFKLGDFVRFVDEKREGYVTRIIDAQTFGVTDTDGFEIPVVASNLTHVHGHQTANANINPSAALVVDEEFKENGVFFAVAEDSKASAVAHFTLINRSSYQLLLSLKTDKKGLYKGEFASAVQPKTSTQLYSANLGDLDNWPEFVFQILYFTSGNLKPVAPLSITKKFRSKDFNGAKNQIAEVNKYGWIIQLDEPAPIIDAQKLKESFFKGETEKPKVLKPPKEIDLHIEKLKDDYQFLSQSEIIDIQLASFQQMLDAAIVHQMPSIVFIHGVGNGTLRHHIHKTISKHPQVRTFMDARKEKFGFGATEVVFKN
;
A
#
# COMPACT_ATOMS: atom_id res chain seq x y z
N MET A 1 40.43 2.06 30.58
CA MET A 1 38.99 2.10 30.25
C MET A 1 38.86 1.67 28.81
N GLY A 2 38.17 0.57 28.53
CA GLY A 2 38.03 0.05 27.16
C GLY A 2 36.71 0.50 26.54
N PHE A 3 36.73 0.76 25.23
CA PHE A 3 35.52 0.98 24.44
C PHE A 3 34.85 -0.36 24.11
N LYS A 4 33.52 -0.33 23.96
CA LYS A 4 32.68 -1.47 23.59
C LYS A 4 32.10 -1.27 22.20
N LEU A 5 31.75 -2.38 21.56
CA LEU A 5 30.98 -2.35 20.31
C LEU A 5 29.68 -1.57 20.50
N GLY A 6 29.42 -0.64 19.59
CA GLY A 6 28.28 0.27 19.61
C GLY A 6 28.51 1.57 20.38
N ASP A 7 29.67 1.78 21.00
CA ASP A 7 29.96 3.05 21.68
C ASP A 7 30.11 4.19 20.66
N PHE A 8 29.43 5.31 20.92
CA PHE A 8 29.62 6.53 20.14
C PHE A 8 30.82 7.30 20.67
N VAL A 9 31.80 7.52 19.80
CA VAL A 9 33.11 8.05 20.13
C VAL A 9 33.46 9.21 19.21
N ARG A 10 34.21 10.17 19.76
CA ARG A 10 34.81 11.29 19.02
C ARG A 10 36.32 11.12 18.98
N PHE A 11 36.88 11.43 17.83
CA PHE A 11 38.32 11.43 17.60
C PHE A 11 38.92 12.63 18.35
N VAL A 12 40.00 12.42 19.10
CA VAL A 12 40.63 13.50 19.89
C VAL A 12 41.22 14.58 18.98
N ASP A 13 41.87 14.16 17.90
CA ASP A 13 42.65 15.02 17.02
C ASP A 13 41.86 15.55 15.82
N GLU A 14 40.65 15.03 15.60
CA GLU A 14 39.83 15.34 14.43
C GLU A 14 38.40 15.68 14.83
N LYS A 15 37.76 16.60 14.10
CA LYS A 15 36.31 16.88 14.26
C LYS A 15 35.47 15.78 13.60
N ARG A 16 35.71 14.53 13.97
CA ARG A 16 34.97 13.36 13.48
C ARG A 16 34.42 12.55 14.63
N GLU A 17 33.27 11.94 14.37
CA GLU A 17 32.52 11.13 15.32
C GLU A 17 32.04 9.88 14.60
N GLY A 18 31.87 8.80 15.35
CA GLY A 18 31.43 7.53 14.79
C GLY A 18 31.12 6.52 15.86
N TYR A 19 30.71 5.34 15.43
CA TYR A 19 30.42 4.21 16.30
C TYR A 19 31.55 3.19 16.25
N VAL A 20 31.92 2.64 17.40
CA VAL A 20 32.81 1.49 17.46
C VAL A 20 32.09 0.28 16.87
N THR A 21 32.42 -0.08 15.64
CA THR A 21 31.78 -1.19 14.91
C THR A 21 32.60 -2.47 14.97
N ARG A 22 33.89 -2.38 15.32
CA ARG A 22 34.78 -3.53 15.44
C ARG A 22 35.85 -3.33 16.51
N ILE A 23 36.18 -4.40 17.24
CA ILE A 23 37.36 -4.44 18.14
C ILE A 23 38.44 -5.20 17.38
N ILE A 24 39.54 -4.53 17.04
CA ILE A 24 40.63 -5.11 16.24
C ILE A 24 41.62 -5.81 17.18
N ASP A 25 42.01 -5.13 18.26
CA ASP A 25 42.85 -5.67 19.33
C ASP A 25 42.58 -4.92 20.65
N ALA A 26 43.40 -5.11 21.68
CA ALA A 26 43.21 -4.50 23.00
C ALA A 26 43.36 -2.95 23.01
N GLN A 27 43.99 -2.36 22.00
CA GLN A 27 44.27 -0.93 21.90
C GLN A 27 43.74 -0.29 20.61
N THR A 28 43.29 -1.07 19.63
CA THR A 28 42.82 -0.59 18.32
C THR A 28 41.36 -0.95 18.07
N PHE A 29 40.56 0.04 17.67
CA PHE A 29 39.13 -0.07 17.41
C PHE A 29 38.80 0.38 15.98
N GLY A 30 37.92 -0.35 15.31
CA GLY A 30 37.29 0.10 14.07
C GLY A 30 36.12 1.01 14.39
N VAL A 31 36.19 2.26 13.95
CA VAL A 31 35.15 3.28 14.15
C VAL A 31 34.55 3.62 12.79
N THR A 32 33.25 3.39 12.64
CA THR A 32 32.49 3.77 11.45
C THR A 32 31.92 5.17 11.62
N ASP A 33 32.32 6.08 10.74
CA ASP A 33 31.83 7.47 10.71
C ASP A 33 30.42 7.57 10.09
N THR A 34 29.89 8.80 10.00
CA THR A 34 28.57 9.07 9.40
C THR A 34 28.51 8.76 7.91
N ASP A 35 29.65 8.66 7.24
CA ASP A 35 29.76 8.37 5.81
C ASP A 35 29.88 6.86 5.55
N GLY A 36 29.89 6.04 6.61
CA GLY A 36 29.89 4.59 6.54
C GLY A 36 31.26 3.97 6.32
N PHE A 37 32.34 4.75 6.46
CA PHE A 37 33.71 4.24 6.33
C PHE A 37 34.23 3.79 7.70
N GLU A 38 34.75 2.56 7.77
CA GLU A 38 35.39 2.04 8.97
C GLU A 38 36.86 2.45 9.02
N ILE A 39 37.23 3.23 10.04
CA ILE A 39 38.57 3.74 10.25
C ILE A 39 39.17 3.05 11.48
N PRO A 40 40.36 2.41 11.38
CA PRO A 40 41.05 1.87 12.54
C PRO A 40 41.70 3.00 13.36
N VAL A 41 41.38 3.09 14.64
CA VAL A 41 41.83 4.15 15.56
C VAL A 41 42.32 3.55 16.87
N VAL A 42 43.41 4.11 17.41
CA VAL A 42 43.93 3.73 18.72
C VAL A 42 43.07 4.30 19.86
N ALA A 43 42.95 3.56 20.95
CA ALA A 43 42.13 3.91 22.11
C ALA A 43 42.47 5.28 22.71
N SER A 44 43.75 5.68 22.68
CA SER A 44 44.22 6.98 23.17
C SER A 44 43.65 8.16 22.40
N ASN A 45 43.24 7.94 21.14
CA ASN A 45 42.77 8.98 20.23
C ASN A 45 41.23 8.98 20.15
N LEU A 46 40.56 8.28 21.06
CA LEU A 46 39.11 8.23 21.16
C LEU A 46 38.64 8.77 22.50
N THR A 47 37.50 9.45 22.49
CA THR A 47 36.80 9.92 23.69
C THR A 47 35.33 9.58 23.60
N HIS A 48 34.72 9.23 24.74
CA HIS A 48 33.28 9.03 24.81
C HIS A 48 32.54 10.36 24.72
N VAL A 49 31.62 10.47 23.77
CA VAL A 49 30.69 11.60 23.70
C VAL A 49 29.49 11.29 24.59
N HIS A 50 29.51 11.85 25.80
CA HIS A 50 28.41 11.73 26.74
C HIS A 50 27.28 12.68 26.31
N GLY A 51 26.13 12.12 25.93
CA GLY A 51 24.99 12.87 25.38
C GLY A 51 24.46 12.31 24.06
N HIS A 52 25.26 11.49 23.37
CA HIS A 52 24.76 10.63 22.30
C HIS A 52 24.23 9.34 22.94
N GLN A 53 22.94 9.32 23.28
CA GLN A 53 22.30 8.11 23.78
C GLN A 53 22.25 7.09 22.64
N THR A 54 23.21 6.17 22.64
CA THR A 54 22.99 4.85 22.08
C THR A 54 21.86 4.24 22.90
N ALA A 55 20.81 3.80 22.21
CA ALA A 55 19.75 3.00 22.81
C ALA A 55 20.29 1.60 23.16
N ASN A 56 21.25 1.53 24.09
CA ASN A 56 21.55 0.33 24.86
C ASN A 56 21.04 0.59 26.27
N ALA A 57 19.81 0.16 26.48
CA ALA A 57 19.13 0.20 27.75
C ALA A 57 19.97 -0.49 28.83
N ASN A 58 20.48 0.29 29.78
CA ASN A 58 20.38 -0.13 31.16
C ASN A 58 18.89 -0.38 31.41
N ILE A 59 18.54 -1.61 31.76
CA ILE A 59 17.21 -2.00 32.20
C ILE A 59 16.99 -1.32 33.56
N ASN A 60 16.69 -0.02 33.53
CA ASN A 60 15.96 0.66 34.57
C ASN A 60 14.49 0.60 34.15
N PRO A 61 13.61 -0.14 34.84
CA PRO A 61 12.18 -0.18 34.55
C PRO A 61 11.49 1.11 35.03
N SER A 62 12.06 2.27 34.70
CA SER A 62 11.55 3.57 35.11
C SER A 62 11.88 4.67 34.10
N ALA A 63 11.81 4.38 32.80
CA ALA A 63 11.34 5.41 31.88
C ALA A 63 9.83 5.45 32.06
N ALA A 64 9.31 6.57 32.56
CA ALA A 64 7.89 6.77 32.80
C ALA A 64 7.11 6.34 31.55
N LEU A 65 6.29 5.30 31.71
CA LEU A 65 5.32 4.90 30.71
C LEU A 65 4.48 6.15 30.42
N VAL A 66 4.54 6.66 29.20
CA VAL A 66 3.51 7.58 28.72
C VAL A 66 2.24 6.74 28.73
N VAL A 67 1.47 6.84 29.82
CA VAL A 67 0.17 6.20 29.93
C VAL A 67 -0.71 6.94 28.94
N ASP A 68 -0.92 6.34 27.76
CA ASP A 68 -1.94 6.82 26.84
C ASP A 68 -3.28 6.89 27.61
N GLU A 69 -4.10 7.91 27.35
CA GLU A 69 -5.47 7.98 27.90
C GLU A 69 -6.31 6.75 27.48
N GLU A 70 -5.94 6.14 26.35
CA GLU A 70 -6.51 4.90 25.82
C GLU A 70 -5.41 4.04 25.18
N PHE A 71 -5.31 2.77 25.60
CA PHE A 71 -4.31 1.84 25.05
C PHE A 71 -4.65 1.46 23.60
N LYS A 72 -3.77 1.84 22.66
CA LYS A 72 -3.92 1.58 21.22
C LYS A 72 -3.26 0.26 20.85
N GLU A 73 -4.07 -0.76 20.59
CA GLU A 73 -3.57 -2.10 20.24
C GLU A 73 -2.96 -2.17 18.83
N ASN A 74 -3.47 -1.38 17.89
CA ASN A 74 -3.00 -1.34 16.51
C ASN A 74 -2.35 0.01 16.17
N GLY A 75 -1.57 0.03 15.09
CA GLY A 75 -0.96 1.23 14.54
C GLY A 75 0.50 1.04 14.13
N VAL A 76 0.87 -0.15 13.66
CA VAL A 76 2.20 -0.39 13.09
C VAL A 76 2.16 -0.12 11.59
N PHE A 77 2.79 0.97 11.18
CA PHE A 77 2.84 1.39 9.79
C PHE A 77 4.25 1.28 9.22
N PHE A 78 4.28 1.11 7.91
CA PHE A 78 5.46 1.12 7.09
C PHE A 78 5.35 2.25 6.09
N ALA A 79 6.32 3.16 6.10
CA ALA A 79 6.33 4.34 5.27
C ALA A 79 7.52 4.31 4.29
N VAL A 80 7.27 4.78 3.08
CA VAL A 80 8.30 4.98 2.05
C VAL A 80 8.26 6.43 1.61
N ALA A 81 9.36 7.14 1.81
CA ALA A 81 9.48 8.54 1.42
C ALA A 81 10.81 8.78 0.71
N GLU A 82 10.81 9.68 -0.27
CA GLU A 82 12.03 10.07 -0.98
C GLU A 82 12.98 10.85 -0.06
N ASP A 83 14.27 10.75 -0.33
CA ASP A 83 15.24 11.65 0.26
C ASP A 83 15.14 13.05 -0.35
N SER A 84 15.22 14.07 0.49
CA SER A 84 15.08 15.46 0.05
C SER A 84 16.33 15.99 -0.64
N LYS A 85 17.50 15.38 -0.41
CA LYS A 85 18.78 15.74 -1.01
C LYS A 85 19.14 14.82 -2.18
N ALA A 86 18.66 13.59 -2.17
CA ALA A 86 18.85 12.60 -3.21
C ALA A 86 17.51 11.95 -3.60
N SER A 87 16.74 12.62 -4.47
CA SER A 87 15.39 12.17 -4.87
C SER A 87 15.33 10.76 -5.49
N ALA A 88 16.46 10.21 -5.93
CA ALA A 88 16.58 8.84 -6.39
C ALA A 88 16.59 7.80 -5.26
N VAL A 89 16.71 8.20 -3.99
CA VAL A 89 16.76 7.30 -2.84
C VAL A 89 15.41 7.34 -2.10
N ALA A 90 14.87 6.16 -1.83
CA ALA A 90 13.70 5.96 -0.98
C ALA A 90 14.15 5.46 0.39
N HIS A 91 13.63 6.09 1.44
CA HIS A 91 13.80 5.69 2.84
C HIS A 91 12.56 4.95 3.34
N PHE A 92 12.83 3.84 4.01
CA PHE A 92 11.84 2.88 4.48
C PHE A 92 11.79 3.04 6.00
N THR A 93 10.66 3.46 6.54
CA THR A 93 10.52 3.82 7.96
C THR A 93 9.39 3.02 8.60
N LEU A 94 9.66 2.39 9.75
CA LEU A 94 8.60 1.90 10.61
C LEU A 94 8.06 3.05 11.44
N ILE A 95 6.74 3.16 11.53
CA ILE A 95 6.07 4.13 12.39
C ILE A 95 5.21 3.33 13.37
N ASN A 96 5.54 3.44 14.65
CA ASN A 96 4.79 2.80 15.72
C ASN A 96 3.82 3.81 16.36
N ARG A 97 2.56 3.80 15.92
CA ARG A 97 1.47 4.58 16.55
C ARG A 97 0.73 3.81 17.63
N SER A 98 1.07 2.53 17.85
CA SER A 98 0.49 1.70 18.90
C SER A 98 1.03 2.10 20.29
N SER A 99 0.46 1.52 21.34
CA SER A 99 0.94 1.67 22.72
C SER A 99 1.96 0.59 23.11
N TYR A 100 2.27 -0.35 22.21
CA TYR A 100 3.26 -1.39 22.43
C TYR A 100 4.67 -0.89 22.13
N GLN A 101 5.64 -1.38 22.90
CA GLN A 101 7.02 -1.46 22.43
C GLN A 101 7.12 -2.63 21.44
N LEU A 102 7.73 -2.40 20.29
CA LEU A 102 7.88 -3.42 19.25
C LEU A 102 9.30 -3.97 19.29
N LEU A 103 9.47 -5.28 19.35
CA LEU A 103 10.74 -5.93 19.08
C LEU A 103 10.73 -6.37 17.62
N LEU A 104 11.41 -5.60 16.77
CA LEU A 104 11.36 -5.76 15.32
C LEU A 104 12.65 -6.43 14.81
N SER A 105 12.48 -7.36 13.87
CA SER A 105 13.50 -7.78 12.91
C SER A 105 12.99 -7.58 11.48
N LEU A 106 13.83 -6.98 10.63
CA LEU A 106 13.64 -6.87 9.20
C LEU A 106 14.70 -7.70 8.48
N LYS A 107 14.26 -8.56 7.57
CA LYS A 107 15.12 -9.27 6.62
C LYS A 107 14.68 -8.98 5.20
N THR A 108 15.62 -9.05 4.27
CA THR A 108 15.36 -9.01 2.83
C THR A 108 15.60 -10.40 2.23
N ASP A 109 14.77 -10.78 1.26
CA ASP A 109 14.91 -11.98 0.45
C ASP A 109 15.07 -11.57 -1.02
N LYS A 110 16.22 -11.92 -1.60
CA LYS A 110 16.47 -11.80 -3.04
C LYS A 110 16.65 -13.19 -3.65
N LYS A 111 15.54 -13.82 -4.04
CA LYS A 111 15.50 -15.13 -4.70
C LYS A 111 16.11 -16.26 -3.84
N GLY A 112 15.75 -16.30 -2.56
CA GLY A 112 16.24 -17.25 -1.56
C GLY A 112 17.51 -16.83 -0.85
N LEU A 113 18.12 -15.70 -1.23
CA LEU A 113 19.25 -15.12 -0.51
C LEU A 113 18.74 -14.15 0.56
N TYR A 114 18.81 -14.57 1.82
CA TYR A 114 18.33 -13.80 2.96
C TYR A 114 19.43 -12.91 3.55
N LYS A 115 19.09 -11.66 3.89
CA LYS A 115 19.96 -10.73 4.61
C LYS A 115 19.18 -10.05 5.74
N GLY A 116 19.80 -9.94 6.92
CA GLY A 116 19.25 -9.12 8.01
C GLY A 116 19.56 -7.65 7.76
N GLU A 117 18.52 -6.82 7.67
CA GLU A 117 18.68 -5.38 7.44
C GLU A 117 18.55 -4.56 8.73
N PHE A 118 17.66 -4.99 9.64
CA PHE A 118 17.41 -4.26 10.88
C PHE A 118 16.98 -5.20 12.01
N ALA A 119 17.40 -4.91 13.23
CA ALA A 119 16.87 -5.55 14.43
C ALA A 119 16.99 -4.59 15.63
N SER A 120 15.86 -4.18 16.20
CA SER A 120 15.86 -3.30 17.38
C SER A 120 14.49 -3.24 18.06
N ALA A 121 14.47 -2.67 19.27
CA ALA A 121 13.26 -2.24 19.93
C ALA A 121 12.79 -0.87 19.41
N VAL A 122 11.51 -0.75 19.04
CA VAL A 122 10.87 0.51 18.65
C VAL A 122 9.87 0.91 19.72
N GLN A 123 10.07 2.09 20.31
CA GLN A 123 9.25 2.56 21.43
C GLN A 123 7.85 2.98 20.96
N PRO A 124 6.84 2.97 21.86
CA PRO A 124 5.52 3.51 21.56
C PRO A 124 5.60 4.94 21.01
N LYS A 125 4.77 5.27 20.03
CA LYS A 125 4.66 6.61 19.41
C LYS A 125 5.96 7.13 18.78
N THR A 126 6.87 6.24 18.40
CA THR A 126 8.13 6.60 17.71
C THR A 126 8.19 6.05 16.31
N SER A 127 9.16 6.53 15.53
CA SER A 127 9.48 6.01 14.20
C SER A 127 10.96 5.67 14.10
N THR A 128 11.31 4.74 13.22
CA THR A 128 12.71 4.37 12.97
C THR A 128 12.92 4.00 11.50
N GLN A 129 14.01 4.47 10.91
CA GLN A 129 14.38 4.12 9.55
C GLN A 129 14.97 2.71 9.53
N LEU A 130 14.42 1.85 8.68
CA LEU A 130 14.77 0.44 8.59
C LEU A 130 15.71 0.14 7.43
N TYR A 131 15.53 0.83 6.31
CA TYR A 131 16.19 0.50 5.05
C TYR A 131 16.20 1.71 4.10
N SER A 132 17.07 1.66 3.10
CA SER A 132 17.14 2.64 2.02
C SER A 132 17.41 1.93 0.70
N ALA A 133 16.79 2.39 -0.38
CA ALA A 133 16.97 1.80 -1.71
C ALA A 133 16.88 2.85 -2.81
N ASN A 134 17.45 2.56 -3.98
CA ASN A 134 17.22 3.36 -5.16
C ASN A 134 15.78 3.17 -5.65
N LEU A 135 15.03 4.26 -5.80
CA LEU A 135 13.66 4.27 -6.30
C LEU A 135 13.57 3.88 -7.78
N GLY A 136 14.61 4.10 -8.57
CA GLY A 136 14.70 3.62 -9.95
C GLY A 136 14.75 2.09 -10.08
N ASP A 137 15.15 1.39 -9.01
CA ASP A 137 15.26 -0.08 -8.96
C ASP A 137 14.05 -0.76 -8.31
N LEU A 138 12.91 -0.06 -8.20
CA LEU A 138 11.73 -0.49 -7.46
C LEU A 138 11.28 -1.91 -7.81
N ASP A 139 11.18 -2.23 -9.11
CA ASP A 139 10.74 -3.57 -9.55
C ASP A 139 11.76 -4.68 -9.22
N ASN A 140 12.99 -4.32 -8.86
CA ASN A 140 14.08 -5.21 -8.46
C ASN A 140 14.31 -5.24 -6.94
N TRP A 141 13.51 -4.53 -6.15
CA TRP A 141 13.60 -4.56 -4.69
C TRP A 141 13.37 -5.99 -4.17
N PRO A 142 14.07 -6.38 -3.08
CA PRO A 142 13.87 -7.67 -2.45
C PRO A 142 12.48 -7.77 -1.81
N GLU A 143 12.10 -8.97 -1.42
CA GLU A 143 10.96 -9.14 -0.52
C GLU A 143 11.39 -8.81 0.91
N PHE A 144 10.53 -8.13 1.65
CA PHE A 144 10.79 -7.68 3.01
C PHE A 144 10.02 -8.57 3.98
N VAL A 145 10.75 -9.22 4.88
CA VAL A 145 10.21 -10.08 5.92
C VAL A 145 10.28 -9.33 7.24
N PHE A 146 9.12 -8.91 7.74
CA PHE A 146 8.96 -8.24 9.03
C PHE A 146 8.57 -9.27 10.08
N GLN A 147 9.30 -9.31 11.19
CA GLN A 147 8.97 -10.13 12.36
C GLN A 147 8.92 -9.21 13.58
N ILE A 148 7.74 -9.08 14.19
CA ILE A 148 7.48 -8.12 15.26
C ILE A 148 6.86 -8.84 16.45
N LEU A 149 7.45 -8.64 17.62
CA LEU A 149 6.86 -9.00 18.91
C LEU A 149 6.34 -7.74 19.61
N TYR A 150 5.18 -7.85 20.23
CA TYR A 150 4.55 -6.77 20.98
C TYR A 150 4.87 -6.92 22.48
N PHE A 151 5.35 -5.84 23.10
CA PHE A 151 5.67 -5.80 24.52
C PHE A 151 4.96 -4.64 25.22
N THR A 152 4.38 -4.93 26.38
CA THR A 152 3.84 -3.96 27.33
C THR A 152 3.97 -4.53 28.74
N SER A 153 4.17 -3.67 29.74
CA SER A 153 4.06 -4.03 31.16
C SER A 153 2.63 -3.95 31.68
N GLY A 154 1.68 -3.47 30.87
CA GLY A 154 0.27 -3.42 31.21
C GLY A 154 -0.36 -4.81 31.36
N ASN A 155 -1.40 -4.91 32.18
CA ASN A 155 -2.14 -6.15 32.39
C ASN A 155 -3.10 -6.42 31.23
N LEU A 156 -2.55 -6.73 30.06
CA LEU A 156 -3.27 -7.01 28.82
C LEU A 156 -2.95 -8.42 28.34
N LYS A 157 -3.89 -9.03 27.62
CA LYS A 157 -3.67 -10.33 27.01
C LYS A 157 -2.55 -10.22 25.94
N PRO A 158 -1.57 -11.15 25.91
CA PRO A 158 -0.54 -11.14 24.89
C PRO A 158 -1.12 -11.22 23.48
N VAL A 159 -0.62 -10.37 22.59
CA VAL A 159 -0.94 -10.38 21.16
C VAL A 159 0.00 -11.33 20.43
N ALA A 160 -0.51 -12.00 19.40
CA ALA A 160 0.31 -12.89 18.58
C ALA A 160 1.43 -12.09 17.85
N PRO A 161 2.62 -12.68 17.67
CA PRO A 161 3.67 -12.09 16.85
C PRO A 161 3.16 -11.76 15.44
N LEU A 162 3.52 -10.59 14.94
CA LEU A 162 3.26 -10.22 13.55
C LEU A 162 4.44 -10.69 12.69
N SER A 163 4.17 -11.59 11.75
CA SER A 163 5.17 -12.10 10.79
C SER A 163 4.62 -11.95 9.38
N ILE A 164 5.12 -10.97 8.63
CA ILE A 164 4.61 -10.65 7.29
C ILE A 164 5.75 -10.58 6.28
N THR A 165 5.48 -11.08 5.07
CA THR A 165 6.37 -10.89 3.92
C THR A 165 5.69 -9.97 2.91
N LYS A 166 6.36 -8.89 2.52
CA LYS A 166 5.85 -7.92 1.55
C LYS A 166 6.84 -7.77 0.40
N LYS A 167 6.31 -7.87 -0.82
CA LYS A 167 7.02 -7.52 -2.04
C LYS A 167 6.42 -6.25 -2.61
N PHE A 168 7.17 -5.16 -2.53
CA PHE A 168 6.72 -3.88 -3.07
C PHE A 168 6.98 -3.82 -4.58
N ARG A 169 6.00 -3.34 -5.33
CA ARG A 169 5.99 -3.18 -6.78
C ARG A 169 5.48 -1.78 -7.12
N SER A 170 5.71 -1.35 -8.36
CA SER A 170 5.34 0.00 -8.80
C SER A 170 3.86 0.33 -8.50
N LYS A 171 2.96 -0.64 -8.63
CA LYS A 171 1.52 -0.49 -8.31
C LYS A 171 1.23 -0.12 -6.85
N ASP A 172 2.08 -0.53 -5.90
CA ASP A 172 1.89 -0.27 -4.47
C ASP A 172 2.17 1.21 -4.14
N PHE A 173 2.77 1.94 -5.09
CA PHE A 173 3.14 3.36 -5.00
C PHE A 173 2.40 4.24 -6.02
N ASN A 174 1.36 3.72 -6.68
CA ASN A 174 0.55 4.50 -7.63
C ASN A 174 -0.42 5.49 -6.96
N GLY A 175 -0.63 5.37 -5.64
CA GLY A 175 -1.48 6.26 -4.87
C GLY A 175 -0.84 7.64 -4.61
N ALA A 176 -1.67 8.61 -4.22
CA ALA A 176 -1.19 9.91 -3.80
C ALA A 176 -0.27 9.80 -2.57
N LYS A 177 0.81 10.58 -2.55
CA LYS A 177 1.68 10.71 -1.39
C LYS A 177 0.92 11.40 -0.26
N ASN A 178 0.99 10.83 0.94
CA ASN A 178 0.42 11.39 2.15
C ASN A 178 1.49 12.12 2.94
N GLN A 179 1.09 13.14 3.70
CA GLN A 179 1.98 13.75 4.68
C GLN A 179 2.23 12.77 5.83
N ILE A 180 3.49 12.46 6.08
CA ILE A 180 3.94 11.58 7.15
C ILE A 180 4.57 12.46 8.23
N ALA A 181 3.80 12.76 9.27
CA ALA A 181 4.18 13.70 10.32
C ALA A 181 5.47 13.28 11.05
N GLU A 182 5.65 11.98 11.30
CA GLU A 182 6.75 11.42 12.08
C GLU A 182 8.12 11.55 11.41
N VAL A 183 8.16 11.78 10.10
CA VAL A 183 9.40 12.04 9.34
C VAL A 183 9.37 13.39 8.62
N ASN A 184 8.30 14.17 8.79
CA ASN A 184 8.06 15.45 8.12
C ASN A 184 8.31 15.39 6.60
N LYS A 185 7.79 14.35 5.94
CA LYS A 185 7.93 14.12 4.49
C LYS A 185 6.61 13.68 3.87
N TYR A 186 6.49 13.84 2.55
CA TYR A 186 5.42 13.24 1.77
C TYR A 186 5.87 11.88 1.25
N GLY A 187 5.04 10.85 1.44
CA GLY A 187 5.36 9.49 1.00
C GLY A 187 4.16 8.56 1.04
N TRP A 188 4.42 7.29 0.80
CA TRP A 188 3.42 6.24 0.90
C TRP A 188 3.44 5.64 2.30
N ILE A 189 2.26 5.32 2.84
CA ILE A 189 2.09 4.71 4.16
C ILE A 189 1.20 3.48 4.03
N ILE A 190 1.64 2.37 4.61
CA ILE A 190 1.00 1.06 4.53
C ILE A 190 0.89 0.52 5.95
N GLN A 191 -0.29 0.11 6.39
CA GLN A 191 -0.46 -0.52 7.69
C GLN A 191 -0.01 -1.99 7.63
N LEU A 192 0.83 -2.41 8.58
CA LEU A 192 1.38 -3.77 8.66
C LEU A 192 0.53 -4.68 9.54
N ASP A 193 -0.13 -4.11 10.55
CA ASP A 193 -0.94 -4.81 11.56
C ASP A 193 -2.44 -4.66 11.31
N GLU A 194 -2.84 -4.44 10.05
CA GLU A 194 -4.24 -4.47 9.70
C GLU A 194 -4.79 -5.89 10.01
N PRO A 195 -5.83 -6.01 10.84
CA PRO A 195 -6.39 -7.31 11.17
C PRO A 195 -6.84 -7.95 9.87
N ALA A 196 -6.39 -9.19 9.61
CA ALA A 196 -6.94 -9.97 8.52
C ALA A 196 -8.47 -9.92 8.67
N PRO A 197 -9.22 -9.59 7.61
CA PRO A 197 -10.67 -9.60 7.70
C PRO A 197 -11.04 -10.95 8.29
N ILE A 198 -11.88 -10.96 9.33
CA ILE A 198 -12.31 -12.19 10.00
C ILE A 198 -13.07 -12.97 8.95
N ILE A 199 -12.36 -13.79 8.18
CA ILE A 199 -12.97 -14.70 7.25
C ILE A 199 -13.42 -15.84 8.13
N ASP A 200 -14.58 -15.62 8.73
CA ASP A 200 -15.25 -16.59 9.56
C ASP A 200 -15.29 -17.90 8.78
N ALA A 201 -14.60 -18.93 9.29
CA ALA A 201 -14.51 -20.22 8.64
C ALA A 201 -15.92 -20.84 8.47
N GLN A 202 -16.91 -20.41 9.27
CA GLN A 202 -18.32 -20.72 9.04
C GLN A 202 -18.93 -19.88 7.93
N LYS A 203 -18.61 -18.58 7.76
CA LYS A 203 -19.00 -17.82 6.54
C LYS A 203 -18.30 -18.30 5.27
N LEU A 204 -17.07 -18.82 5.38
CA LEU A 204 -16.34 -19.47 4.29
C LEU A 204 -16.93 -20.84 3.98
N LYS A 205 -17.20 -21.68 4.99
CA LYS A 205 -17.89 -22.95 4.77
C LYS A 205 -19.32 -22.71 4.29
N GLU A 206 -20.02 -21.69 4.76
CA GLU A 206 -21.31 -21.28 4.21
C GLU A 206 -21.17 -20.67 2.81
N SER A 207 -20.03 -20.10 2.41
CA SER A 207 -19.79 -19.64 1.03
C SER A 207 -19.28 -20.74 0.10
N PHE A 208 -18.69 -21.82 0.63
CA PHE A 208 -18.29 -23.02 -0.11
C PHE A 208 -19.38 -24.11 -0.14
N PHE A 209 -20.29 -24.14 0.85
CA PHE A 209 -21.39 -25.11 1.00
C PHE A 209 -22.79 -24.48 0.89
N LYS A 210 -22.95 -23.16 0.72
CA LYS A 210 -24.08 -22.65 -0.08
C LYS A 210 -23.80 -23.08 -1.51
N GLY A 211 -24.30 -24.26 -1.85
CA GLY A 211 -24.35 -24.70 -3.23
C GLY A 211 -24.87 -23.58 -4.10
N GLU A 212 -24.12 -23.24 -5.14
CA GLU A 212 -24.53 -22.45 -6.30
C GLU A 212 -25.75 -21.53 -6.08
N THR A 213 -25.71 -20.63 -5.10
CA THR A 213 -26.58 -19.46 -5.16
C THR A 213 -25.85 -18.44 -6.00
N GLU A 214 -25.97 -18.67 -7.30
CA GLU A 214 -26.02 -17.68 -8.36
C GLU A 214 -25.02 -16.54 -8.17
N LYS A 215 -23.93 -16.56 -8.98
CA LYS A 215 -23.38 -15.31 -9.57
C LYS A 215 -24.55 -14.36 -9.69
N PRO A 216 -24.50 -13.08 -9.21
CA PRO A 216 -25.66 -12.20 -9.33
C PRO A 216 -26.19 -12.45 -10.72
N LYS A 217 -27.41 -12.99 -10.82
CA LYS A 217 -28.01 -13.27 -12.13
C LYS A 217 -28.21 -11.87 -12.67
N VAL A 218 -27.14 -11.28 -13.18
CA VAL A 218 -27.17 -10.21 -14.15
C VAL A 218 -28.07 -10.84 -15.18
N LEU A 219 -29.32 -10.42 -15.24
CA LEU A 219 -30.29 -11.08 -16.10
C LEU A 219 -29.73 -10.96 -17.51
N LYS A 220 -29.84 -12.04 -18.30
CA LYS A 220 -29.40 -11.98 -19.69
C LYS A 220 -30.15 -10.82 -20.35
N PRO A 221 -29.45 -9.79 -20.84
CA PRO A 221 -30.13 -8.63 -21.35
C PRO A 221 -30.89 -9.01 -22.63
N PRO A 222 -32.02 -8.35 -22.91
CA PRO A 222 -32.66 -8.49 -24.21
C PRO A 222 -31.68 -8.09 -25.32
N LYS A 223 -31.89 -8.63 -26.53
CA LYS A 223 -31.04 -8.29 -27.69
C LYS A 223 -31.17 -6.82 -28.11
N GLU A 224 -32.29 -6.17 -27.78
CA GLU A 224 -32.60 -4.77 -28.07
C GLU A 224 -32.89 -4.05 -26.75
N ILE A 225 -32.09 -3.03 -26.44
CA ILE A 225 -32.20 -2.22 -25.23
C ILE A 225 -32.62 -0.81 -25.61
N ASP A 226 -33.75 -0.35 -25.08
CA ASP A 226 -34.20 1.03 -25.24
C ASP A 226 -33.62 1.91 -24.12
N LEU A 227 -32.79 2.88 -24.52
CA LEU A 227 -32.15 3.81 -23.60
C LEU A 227 -32.92 5.13 -23.46
N HIS A 228 -34.08 5.30 -24.10
CA HIS A 228 -34.90 6.50 -23.87
C HIS A 228 -35.32 6.59 -22.40
N ILE A 229 -35.27 7.80 -21.81
CA ILE A 229 -35.45 7.99 -20.37
C ILE A 229 -36.83 7.54 -19.90
N GLU A 230 -37.85 7.64 -20.76
CA GLU A 230 -39.22 7.19 -20.52
C GLU A 230 -39.33 5.67 -20.35
N LYS A 231 -38.29 4.90 -20.72
CA LYS A 231 -38.19 3.46 -20.49
C LYS A 231 -37.38 3.11 -19.25
N LEU A 232 -36.58 4.04 -18.74
CA LEU A 232 -35.65 3.81 -17.64
C LEU A 232 -36.18 4.34 -16.31
N LYS A 233 -36.98 5.41 -16.32
CA LYS A 233 -37.43 6.09 -15.10
C LYS A 233 -38.76 6.83 -15.30
N ASP A 234 -39.71 6.61 -14.40
CA ASP A 234 -41.08 7.17 -14.50
C ASP A 234 -41.16 8.67 -14.14
N ASP A 235 -40.34 9.13 -13.18
CA ASP A 235 -40.29 10.51 -12.67
C ASP A 235 -39.30 11.41 -13.44
N TYR A 236 -39.04 11.10 -14.71
CA TYR A 236 -38.04 11.78 -15.54
C TYR A 236 -38.31 13.27 -15.76
N GLN A 237 -39.56 13.73 -15.58
CA GLN A 237 -39.96 15.13 -15.77
C GLN A 237 -39.29 16.10 -14.78
N PHE A 238 -38.79 15.58 -13.65
CA PHE A 238 -38.11 16.37 -12.62
C PHE A 238 -36.58 16.39 -12.78
N LEU A 239 -36.05 15.73 -13.80
CA LEU A 239 -34.61 15.60 -14.02
C LEU A 239 -34.09 16.66 -14.98
N SER A 240 -32.86 17.12 -14.70
CA SER A 240 -32.11 17.93 -15.65
C SER A 240 -31.60 17.09 -16.82
N GLN A 241 -31.28 17.76 -17.94
CA GLN A 241 -30.73 17.09 -19.13
C GLN A 241 -29.44 16.32 -18.83
N SER A 242 -28.61 16.77 -17.87
CA SER A 242 -27.39 16.07 -17.49
C SER A 242 -27.71 14.76 -16.76
N GLU A 243 -28.61 14.82 -15.77
CA GLU A 243 -29.02 13.64 -15.00
C GLU A 243 -29.68 12.59 -15.88
N ILE A 244 -30.48 13.03 -16.87
CA ILE A 244 -31.06 12.14 -17.87
C ILE A 244 -29.96 11.38 -18.61
N ILE A 245 -28.95 12.09 -19.15
CA ILE A 245 -27.83 11.47 -19.87
C ILE A 245 -27.05 10.50 -18.96
N ASP A 246 -26.79 10.87 -17.72
CA ASP A 246 -26.06 10.03 -16.77
C ASP A 246 -26.80 8.71 -16.48
N ILE A 247 -28.13 8.76 -16.31
CA ILE A 247 -28.97 7.56 -16.13
C ILE A 247 -28.95 6.67 -17.38
N GLN A 248 -29.05 7.28 -18.56
CA GLN A 248 -29.01 6.56 -19.84
C GLN A 248 -27.65 5.87 -20.04
N LEU A 249 -26.55 6.53 -19.71
CA LEU A 249 -25.20 5.97 -19.79
C LEU A 249 -24.95 4.88 -18.75
N ALA A 250 -25.48 5.03 -17.53
CA ALA A 250 -25.40 3.99 -16.51
C ALA A 250 -26.16 2.72 -16.94
N SER A 251 -27.37 2.87 -17.49
CA SER A 251 -28.15 1.76 -18.04
C SER A 251 -27.42 1.08 -19.22
N PHE A 252 -26.85 1.88 -20.12
CA PHE A 252 -26.02 1.39 -21.22
C PHE A 252 -24.84 0.54 -20.71
N GLN A 253 -24.08 1.05 -19.74
CA GLN A 253 -22.90 0.36 -19.20
C GLN A 253 -23.32 -0.96 -18.54
N GLN A 254 -24.37 -0.95 -17.71
CA GLN A 254 -24.89 -2.14 -17.05
C GLN A 254 -25.28 -3.23 -18.05
N MET A 255 -25.97 -2.86 -19.13
CA MET A 255 -26.42 -3.81 -20.16
C MET A 255 -25.28 -4.29 -21.05
N LEU A 256 -24.27 -3.45 -21.32
CA LEU A 256 -23.06 -3.84 -22.03
C LEU A 256 -22.29 -4.91 -21.24
N ASP A 257 -22.06 -4.67 -19.95
CA ASP A 257 -21.37 -5.60 -19.05
C ASP A 257 -22.16 -6.91 -18.92
N ALA A 258 -23.49 -6.83 -18.81
CA ALA A 258 -24.37 -7.99 -18.81
C ALA A 258 -24.21 -8.84 -20.08
N ALA A 259 -24.22 -8.21 -21.26
CA ALA A 259 -24.10 -8.93 -22.53
C ALA A 259 -22.75 -9.65 -22.67
N ILE A 260 -21.69 -9.01 -22.19
CA ILE A 260 -20.33 -9.58 -22.14
C ILE A 260 -20.28 -10.79 -21.21
N VAL A 261 -20.79 -10.66 -19.98
CA VAL A 261 -20.81 -11.75 -18.99
C VAL A 261 -21.58 -12.97 -19.52
N HIS A 262 -22.65 -12.73 -20.28
CA HIS A 262 -23.45 -13.76 -20.94
C HIS A 262 -22.91 -14.27 -22.28
N GLN A 263 -21.72 -13.80 -22.70
CA GLN A 263 -21.09 -14.18 -23.97
C GLN A 263 -22.07 -14.03 -25.16
N MET A 264 -22.84 -12.94 -25.17
CA MET A 264 -23.74 -12.66 -26.28
C MET A 264 -22.94 -12.33 -27.54
N PRO A 265 -23.36 -12.80 -28.72
CA PRO A 265 -22.67 -12.47 -29.97
C PRO A 265 -22.81 -10.98 -30.34
N SER A 266 -23.98 -10.39 -30.06
CA SER A 266 -24.25 -8.97 -30.25
C SER A 266 -25.39 -8.46 -29.35
N ILE A 267 -25.45 -7.14 -29.21
CA ILE A 267 -26.53 -6.40 -28.52
C ILE A 267 -26.80 -5.08 -29.26
N VAL A 268 -28.06 -4.65 -29.30
CA VAL A 268 -28.50 -3.40 -29.95
C VAL A 268 -28.96 -2.40 -28.91
N PHE A 269 -28.41 -1.19 -28.94
CA PHE A 269 -28.80 -0.06 -28.10
C PHE A 269 -29.55 0.98 -28.90
N ILE A 270 -30.78 1.30 -28.50
CA ILE A 270 -31.64 2.32 -29.11
C ILE A 270 -31.47 3.60 -28.30
N HIS A 271 -30.79 4.59 -28.88
CA HIS A 271 -30.44 5.86 -28.23
C HIS A 271 -31.18 7.06 -28.84
N GLY A 272 -32.01 6.83 -29.87
CA GLY A 272 -32.76 7.88 -30.56
C GLY A 272 -31.92 8.71 -31.54
N VAL A 273 -32.60 9.55 -32.31
CA VAL A 273 -32.03 10.38 -33.40
C VAL A 273 -31.78 11.83 -33.00
N GLY A 274 -31.85 12.18 -31.70
CA GLY A 274 -31.76 13.56 -31.20
C GLY A 274 -30.42 14.25 -31.50
N ASN A 275 -29.94 15.15 -30.64
CA ASN A 275 -28.70 15.91 -30.87
C ASN A 275 -27.40 15.08 -30.95
N GLY A 276 -27.47 13.75 -30.88
CA GLY A 276 -26.34 12.85 -31.06
C GLY A 276 -25.43 12.69 -29.84
N THR A 277 -25.69 13.39 -28.72
CA THR A 277 -24.86 13.34 -27.51
C THR A 277 -24.75 11.92 -26.94
N LEU A 278 -25.87 11.22 -26.75
CA LEU A 278 -25.87 9.86 -26.21
C LEU A 278 -25.15 8.89 -27.15
N ARG A 279 -25.41 8.99 -28.47
CA ARG A 279 -24.71 8.21 -29.50
C ARG A 279 -23.20 8.41 -29.43
N HIS A 280 -22.73 9.65 -29.32
CA HIS A 280 -21.30 9.96 -29.26
C HIS A 280 -20.63 9.31 -28.04
N HIS A 281 -21.27 9.36 -26.86
CA HIS A 281 -20.75 8.73 -25.65
C HIS A 281 -20.72 7.20 -25.75
N ILE A 282 -21.79 6.59 -26.27
CA ILE A 282 -21.84 5.14 -26.53
C ILE A 282 -20.70 4.74 -27.46
N HIS A 283 -20.55 5.41 -28.60
CA HIS A 283 -19.52 5.13 -29.61
C HIS A 283 -18.10 5.30 -29.04
N LYS A 284 -17.87 6.36 -28.25
CA LYS A 284 -16.60 6.60 -27.55
C LYS A 284 -16.26 5.49 -26.55
N THR A 285 -17.27 4.92 -25.88
CA THR A 285 -17.08 3.85 -24.89
C THR A 285 -16.78 2.52 -25.58
N ILE A 286 -17.61 2.09 -26.53
CA ILE A 286 -17.45 0.80 -27.22
C ILE A 286 -16.22 0.75 -28.13
N SER A 287 -15.81 1.89 -28.72
CA SER A 287 -14.61 1.94 -29.58
C SER A 287 -13.31 1.65 -28.83
N LYS A 288 -13.28 1.86 -27.51
CA LYS A 288 -12.12 1.58 -26.65
C LYS A 288 -12.26 0.27 -25.86
N HIS A 289 -13.40 -0.41 -25.95
CA HIS A 289 -13.70 -1.55 -25.10
C HIS A 289 -12.99 -2.82 -25.59
N PRO A 290 -12.19 -3.51 -24.76
CA PRO A 290 -11.34 -4.62 -25.21
C PRO A 290 -12.11 -5.82 -25.77
N GLN A 291 -13.33 -6.06 -25.27
CA GLN A 291 -14.20 -7.17 -25.68
C GLN A 291 -15.16 -6.83 -26.83
N VAL A 292 -15.15 -5.58 -27.33
CA VAL A 292 -15.94 -5.22 -28.51
C VAL A 292 -15.10 -5.51 -29.76
N ARG A 293 -15.67 -6.28 -30.69
CA ARG A 293 -15.06 -6.60 -31.99
C ARG A 293 -15.30 -5.47 -32.99
N THR A 294 -16.55 -5.05 -33.12
CA THR A 294 -16.97 -3.98 -34.03
C THR A 294 -18.34 -3.46 -33.61
N PHE A 295 -18.75 -2.31 -34.13
CA PHE A 295 -20.09 -1.75 -33.95
C PHE A 295 -20.56 -1.05 -35.22
N MET A 296 -21.87 -1.03 -35.45
CA MET A 296 -22.49 -0.41 -36.62
C MET A 296 -23.88 0.11 -36.30
N ASP A 297 -24.43 1.01 -37.12
CA ASP A 297 -25.82 1.44 -36.94
C ASP A 297 -26.76 0.23 -37.15
N ALA A 298 -27.69 -0.01 -36.22
CA ALA A 298 -28.54 -1.20 -36.21
C ALA A 298 -29.83 -0.97 -37.00
N ARG A 299 -30.14 -1.91 -37.91
CA ARG A 299 -31.45 -2.05 -38.62
C ARG A 299 -32.05 -0.71 -39.04
N LYS A 300 -31.41 -0.05 -40.03
CA LYS A 300 -31.83 1.26 -40.55
C LYS A 300 -33.30 1.35 -40.95
N GLU A 301 -33.89 0.24 -41.40
CA GLU A 301 -35.31 0.14 -41.76
C GLU A 301 -36.26 0.27 -40.57
N LYS A 302 -35.84 -0.15 -39.37
CA LYS A 302 -36.67 -0.16 -38.14
C LYS A 302 -36.39 1.03 -37.23
N PHE A 303 -35.14 1.50 -37.17
CA PHE A 303 -34.71 2.53 -36.20
C PHE A 303 -34.00 3.74 -36.83
N GLY A 304 -33.92 3.82 -38.17
CA GLY A 304 -33.13 4.85 -38.84
C GLY A 304 -31.67 4.84 -38.37
N PHE A 305 -31.18 6.00 -37.94
CA PHE A 305 -29.84 6.16 -37.32
C PHE A 305 -29.88 6.17 -35.78
N GLY A 306 -31.01 5.79 -35.19
CA GLY A 306 -31.27 5.90 -33.75
C GLY A 306 -30.84 4.70 -32.91
N ALA A 307 -30.13 3.72 -33.49
CA ALA A 307 -29.69 2.53 -32.79
C ALA A 307 -28.29 2.08 -33.24
N THR A 308 -27.53 1.50 -32.30
CA THR A 308 -26.18 0.97 -32.54
C THR A 308 -26.13 -0.51 -32.14
N GLU A 309 -25.68 -1.37 -33.05
CA GLU A 309 -25.37 -2.78 -32.79
C GLU A 309 -23.91 -2.91 -32.40
N VAL A 310 -23.66 -3.59 -31.28
CA VAL A 310 -22.33 -3.90 -30.74
C VAL A 310 -22.10 -5.39 -30.90
N VAL A 311 -21.01 -5.77 -31.59
CA VAL A 311 -20.61 -7.16 -31.82
C VAL A 311 -19.41 -7.47 -30.94
N PHE A 312 -19.47 -8.55 -30.16
CA PHE A 312 -18.43 -8.90 -29.20
C PHE A 312 -17.36 -9.84 -29.78
N LYS A 313 -16.21 -9.90 -29.12
CA LYS A 313 -15.18 -10.91 -29.38
C LYS A 313 -15.57 -12.17 -28.62
N ASN A 314 -15.72 -13.29 -29.34
CA ASN A 314 -15.88 -14.62 -28.74
C ASN A 314 -14.54 -15.11 -28.18
#